data_AF-A0A9W7Z9R1-F1
#
_entry.id   AF-A0A9W7Z9R1-F1
#
_cell.length_a   1.000
_cell.length_b   1.000
_cell.length_c   1.000
_cell.angle_alpha   90.00
_cell.angle_beta   90.00
_cell.angle_gamma   90.00
#
_symmetry.space_group_name_H-M   'P 1'
#
loop_
_entity.id
_entity.type
_entity.pdbx_description
1 polymer ?
#
loop_
_entity_poly.entity_id
_entity_poly.type
_entity_poly.pdbx_seq_one_letter_code
_entity_poly.pdbx_strand_id
1 'polypeptide(L)'
;MNAGRVLATSTSYNVVSEVTRDTVMRTRNMLELFELGRIVGTERRNGSTEMLGAVVRACSDEQEHLAGALALAGGVFVATQNKQAQRVCNDLVRRQNGSGGSSMLRVWTELAPFMKLPNVNAVVAEAERMCDVSVLGKLAPYVNKQSMDRVACAVHAAAVDVLLRMEMGVSSLEDAHSVVHAAASVAQHLVDGTDRGLDRVWTLVADTLACTHWASVCTSTDFVQTVDVGRAGTEDYRRACTALVSYAQRQSNERTDAMVHSVFALQPCLRFLPRSSVRVGRGREGAVLFYMDLLEHVTGQLTARTVNALVMPMAARYVERVVDRDWFESAHALVLSVLDAGHAEVAPWYARVVLALYPQSINMDLLGISFTAAVRALAHNGSSGLARNCVDLLIARIDEYAGNGVERGERRRELLCVLASQVASVPLELLSFVMTSIDERVDAEPLWATRRNVVSHVQDTVLESAELARRPALASWVWRMRARVDARL
;
A
#
# COMPACT_ATOMS: atom_id res chain seq x y z
N MET A 1 -10.24 -44.77 -5.75
CA MET A 1 -10.09 -44.76 -7.24
C MET A 1 -10.96 -45.79 -7.97
N ASN A 2 -11.17 -47.02 -7.47
CA ASN A 2 -12.00 -48.02 -8.19
C ASN A 2 -13.48 -47.63 -8.31
N ALA A 3 -14.08 -47.03 -7.28
CA ALA A 3 -15.47 -46.55 -7.33
C ALA A 3 -15.71 -45.48 -8.40
N GLY A 4 -14.80 -44.51 -8.55
CA GLY A 4 -14.90 -43.47 -9.59
C GLY A 4 -14.91 -44.02 -11.00
N ARG A 5 -14.06 -45.02 -11.31
CA ARG A 5 -14.06 -45.70 -12.62
C ARG A 5 -15.34 -46.51 -12.87
N VAL A 6 -15.88 -47.16 -11.84
CA VAL A 6 -17.13 -47.92 -11.96
C VAL A 6 -18.33 -46.97 -12.17
N LEU A 7 -18.37 -45.85 -11.46
CA LEU A 7 -19.40 -44.83 -11.61
C LEU A 7 -19.32 -44.12 -12.96
N ALA A 8 -18.11 -43.94 -13.49
CA ALA A 8 -17.84 -43.38 -14.81
C ALA A 8 -18.33 -44.27 -15.96
N THR A 9 -18.07 -45.58 -15.86
CA THR A 9 -18.20 -46.51 -17.00
C THR A 9 -19.47 -47.38 -16.95
N SER A 10 -20.11 -47.57 -15.79
CA SER A 10 -21.24 -48.50 -15.64
C SER A 10 -22.57 -47.90 -16.12
N THR A 11 -23.16 -48.43 -17.19
CA THR A 11 -24.49 -48.03 -17.70
C THR A 11 -25.68 -48.49 -16.84
N SER A 12 -25.45 -49.39 -15.88
CA SER A 12 -26.51 -49.94 -15.02
C SER A 12 -26.82 -49.01 -13.83
N TYR A 13 -28.07 -48.55 -13.75
CA TYR A 13 -28.55 -47.68 -12.68
C TYR A 13 -28.40 -48.32 -11.29
N ASN A 14 -28.72 -49.61 -11.15
CA ASN A 14 -28.63 -50.31 -9.87
C ASN A 14 -27.19 -50.38 -9.36
N VAL A 15 -26.24 -50.66 -10.25
CA VAL A 15 -24.81 -50.71 -9.92
C VAL A 15 -24.29 -49.34 -9.50
N VAL A 16 -24.67 -48.29 -10.24
CA VAL A 16 -24.25 -46.92 -9.91
C VAL A 16 -24.85 -46.46 -8.58
N SER A 17 -26.13 -46.74 -8.33
CA SER A 17 -26.82 -46.43 -7.09
C SER A 17 -26.20 -47.15 -5.89
N GLU A 18 -25.95 -48.45 -6.02
CA GLU A 18 -25.38 -49.29 -4.97
C GLU A 18 -23.92 -48.93 -4.67
N VAL A 19 -23.10 -48.71 -5.70
CA VAL A 19 -21.70 -48.26 -5.54
C VAL A 19 -21.63 -46.86 -4.96
N THR A 20 -22.53 -45.95 -5.35
CA THR A 20 -22.57 -44.59 -4.75
C THR A 20 -22.99 -44.67 -3.29
N ARG A 21 -24.02 -45.45 -2.96
CA ARG A 21 -24.45 -45.68 -1.59
C ARG A 21 -23.31 -46.26 -0.76
N ASP A 22 -22.71 -47.36 -1.19
CA ASP A 22 -21.59 -48.00 -0.50
C ASP A 22 -20.40 -47.05 -0.34
N THR A 23 -20.10 -46.22 -1.36
CA THR A 23 -19.02 -45.22 -1.28
C THR A 23 -19.34 -44.11 -0.29
N VAL A 24 -20.58 -43.60 -0.26
CA VAL A 24 -21.01 -42.58 0.73
C VAL A 24 -21.01 -43.16 2.15
N MET A 25 -21.42 -44.42 2.32
CA MET A 25 -21.41 -45.08 3.64
C MET A 25 -19.98 -45.36 4.14
N ARG A 26 -19.04 -45.68 3.24
CA ARG A 26 -17.65 -46.02 3.61
C ARG A 26 -16.71 -44.82 3.68
N THR A 27 -16.95 -43.78 2.87
CA THR A 27 -16.02 -42.65 2.72
C THR A 27 -16.39 -41.55 3.70
N ARG A 28 -15.57 -41.35 4.72
CA ARG A 28 -15.69 -40.21 5.65
C ARG A 28 -15.06 -38.92 5.11
N ASN A 29 -14.36 -38.99 3.98
CA ASN A 29 -13.71 -37.83 3.35
C ASN A 29 -14.67 -37.09 2.41
N MET A 30 -15.13 -35.92 2.85
CA MET A 30 -16.09 -35.07 2.15
C MET A 30 -15.55 -34.52 0.83
N LEU A 31 -14.25 -34.23 0.74
CA LEU A 31 -13.62 -33.73 -0.49
C LEU A 31 -13.59 -34.80 -1.58
N GLU A 32 -13.34 -36.05 -1.21
CA GLU A 32 -13.39 -37.18 -2.15
C GLU A 32 -14.80 -37.41 -2.69
N LEU A 33 -15.82 -37.28 -1.84
CA LEU A 33 -17.22 -37.37 -2.27
C LEU A 33 -17.63 -36.19 -3.18
N PHE A 34 -17.09 -35.00 -2.93
CA PHE A 34 -17.31 -33.83 -3.79
C PHE A 34 -16.68 -34.01 -5.19
N GLU A 35 -15.41 -34.42 -5.25
CA GLU A 35 -14.75 -34.69 -6.51
C GLU A 35 -15.40 -35.85 -7.27
N LEU A 36 -15.86 -36.89 -6.56
CA LEU A 36 -16.62 -37.97 -7.16
C LEU A 36 -17.92 -37.47 -7.78
N GLY A 37 -18.62 -36.56 -7.09
CA GLY A 37 -19.78 -35.88 -7.63
C GLY A 37 -19.45 -35.09 -8.90
N ARG A 38 -18.33 -34.37 -8.91
CA ARG A 38 -17.87 -33.58 -10.06
C ARG A 38 -17.62 -34.46 -11.29
N ILE A 39 -16.91 -35.57 -11.10
CA ILE A 39 -16.63 -36.55 -12.16
C ILE A 39 -17.94 -37.11 -12.74
N VAL A 40 -18.86 -37.55 -11.88
CA VAL A 40 -20.14 -38.11 -12.34
C VAL A 40 -21.00 -37.06 -13.04
N GLY A 41 -20.99 -35.82 -12.58
CA GLY A 41 -21.67 -34.71 -13.26
C GLY A 41 -21.12 -34.42 -14.64
N THR A 42 -19.79 -34.47 -14.83
CA THR A 42 -19.17 -34.22 -16.14
C THR A 42 -19.46 -35.31 -17.17
N GLU A 43 -19.56 -36.57 -16.75
CA GLU A 43 -19.69 -37.70 -17.67
C GLU A 43 -21.15 -38.08 -17.99
N ARG A 44 -22.15 -37.64 -17.19
CA ARG A 44 -23.58 -37.96 -17.39
C ARG A 44 -24.49 -36.75 -17.28
N ARG A 45 -24.59 -35.95 -18.34
CA ARG A 45 -25.51 -34.79 -18.39
C ARG A 45 -27.00 -35.16 -18.25
N ASN A 46 -27.45 -36.32 -18.74
CA ASN A 46 -28.89 -36.67 -18.79
C ASN A 46 -29.35 -37.66 -17.70
N GLY A 47 -28.46 -38.45 -17.07
CA GLY A 47 -28.81 -39.43 -16.04
C GLY A 47 -28.44 -39.02 -14.60
N SER A 48 -27.80 -37.87 -14.43
CA SER A 48 -27.29 -37.37 -13.14
C SER A 48 -28.40 -36.97 -12.16
N THR A 49 -29.58 -36.54 -12.65
CA THR A 49 -30.71 -36.10 -11.81
C THR A 49 -31.42 -37.24 -11.10
N GLU A 50 -31.67 -38.36 -11.78
CA GLU A 50 -32.29 -39.55 -11.17
C GLU A 50 -31.34 -40.25 -10.20
N MET A 51 -30.04 -40.23 -10.52
CA MET A 51 -28.99 -40.74 -9.65
C MET A 51 -28.86 -39.90 -8.38
N LEU A 52 -28.82 -38.57 -8.50
CA LEU A 52 -28.87 -37.64 -7.36
C LEU A 52 -30.13 -37.87 -6.52
N GLY A 53 -31.29 -38.03 -7.15
CA GLY A 53 -32.54 -38.33 -6.44
C GLY A 53 -32.50 -39.65 -5.68
N ALA A 54 -31.82 -40.68 -6.18
CA ALA A 54 -31.60 -41.93 -5.46
C ALA A 54 -30.63 -41.77 -4.28
N VAL A 55 -29.50 -41.09 -4.48
CA VAL A 55 -28.51 -40.85 -3.42
C VAL A 55 -29.10 -40.03 -2.29
N VAL A 56 -29.83 -38.96 -2.62
CA VAL A 56 -30.50 -38.10 -1.63
C VAL A 56 -31.55 -38.87 -0.85
N ARG A 57 -32.34 -39.72 -1.50
CA ARG A 57 -33.32 -40.59 -0.82
C ARG A 57 -32.67 -41.68 0.03
N ALA A 58 -31.54 -42.23 -0.42
CA ALA A 58 -30.81 -43.24 0.33
C ALA A 58 -30.08 -42.66 1.57
N CYS A 59 -29.72 -41.37 1.53
CA CYS A 59 -29.01 -40.68 2.60
C CYS A 59 -29.91 -39.76 3.45
N SER A 60 -31.20 -39.64 3.13
CA SER A 60 -32.13 -38.77 3.86
C SER A 60 -32.58 -39.33 5.20
N ASP A 61 -32.43 -40.64 5.40
CA ASP A 61 -33.00 -41.35 6.55
C ASP A 61 -32.04 -41.40 7.74
N GLU A 62 -30.76 -41.06 7.54
CA GLU A 62 -29.72 -41.08 8.57
C GLU A 62 -28.92 -39.76 8.56
N GLN A 63 -28.99 -38.99 9.66
CA GLN A 63 -28.32 -37.68 9.78
C GLN A 63 -26.80 -37.74 9.54
N GLU A 64 -26.15 -38.86 9.87
CA GLU A 64 -24.70 -39.05 9.71
C GLU A 64 -24.24 -39.03 8.23
N HIS A 65 -25.14 -39.32 7.29
CA HIS A 65 -24.80 -39.44 5.85
C HIS A 65 -25.23 -38.23 5.02
N LEU A 66 -25.89 -37.26 5.64
CA LEU A 66 -26.38 -36.04 4.99
C LEU A 66 -25.22 -35.17 4.46
N ALA A 67 -24.08 -35.21 5.16
CA ALA A 67 -22.83 -34.56 4.78
C ALA A 67 -22.29 -35.11 3.45
N GLY A 68 -22.13 -36.43 3.36
CA GLY A 68 -21.60 -37.08 2.15
C GLY A 68 -22.50 -36.88 0.94
N ALA A 69 -23.82 -36.90 1.14
CA ALA A 69 -24.80 -36.59 0.11
C ALA A 69 -24.71 -35.14 -0.39
N LEU A 70 -24.45 -34.17 0.51
CA LEU A 70 -24.22 -32.76 0.19
C LEU A 70 -22.98 -32.55 -0.68
N ALA A 71 -21.87 -33.18 -0.30
CA ALA A 71 -20.63 -33.10 -1.07
C ALA A 71 -20.83 -33.65 -2.48
N LEU A 72 -21.42 -34.84 -2.60
CA LEU A 72 -21.65 -35.48 -3.88
C LEU A 72 -22.65 -34.71 -4.75
N ALA A 73 -23.72 -34.18 -4.15
CA ALA A 73 -24.68 -33.33 -4.85
C ALA A 73 -24.07 -32.00 -5.32
N GLY A 74 -23.24 -31.40 -4.48
CA GLY A 74 -22.49 -30.18 -4.78
C GLY A 74 -21.55 -30.38 -5.97
N GLY A 75 -20.77 -31.45 -5.98
CA GLY A 75 -19.87 -31.78 -7.07
C GLY A 75 -20.61 -31.96 -8.40
N VAL A 76 -21.70 -32.75 -8.40
CA VAL A 76 -22.52 -32.95 -9.61
C VAL A 76 -23.11 -31.63 -10.09
N PHE A 77 -23.58 -30.79 -9.17
CA PHE A 77 -24.13 -29.49 -9.50
C PHE A 77 -23.09 -28.56 -10.13
N VAL A 78 -21.90 -28.43 -9.55
CA VAL A 78 -20.81 -27.59 -10.08
C VAL A 78 -20.42 -28.03 -11.50
N ALA A 79 -20.41 -29.34 -11.76
CA ALA A 79 -20.09 -29.89 -13.07
C ALA A 79 -21.20 -29.69 -14.13
N THR A 80 -22.47 -29.60 -13.72
CA THR A 80 -23.63 -29.64 -14.66
C THR A 80 -24.46 -28.36 -14.71
N GLN A 81 -24.30 -27.45 -13.74
CA GLN A 81 -25.18 -26.29 -13.50
C GLN A 81 -26.68 -26.64 -13.44
N ASN A 82 -27.02 -27.87 -13.02
CA ASN A 82 -28.38 -28.38 -13.09
C ASN A 82 -29.29 -27.78 -11.98
N LYS A 83 -30.36 -27.07 -12.36
CA LYS A 83 -31.32 -26.45 -11.42
C LYS A 83 -31.93 -27.42 -10.41
N GLN A 84 -32.07 -28.71 -10.74
CA GLN A 84 -32.59 -29.72 -9.83
C GLN A 84 -31.56 -30.12 -8.77
N ALA A 85 -30.29 -30.26 -9.15
CA ALA A 85 -29.19 -30.47 -8.21
C ALA A 85 -28.98 -29.24 -7.29
N GLN A 86 -29.23 -28.04 -7.80
CA GLN A 86 -29.27 -26.81 -6.99
C GLN A 86 -30.36 -26.85 -5.91
N ARG A 87 -31.57 -27.32 -6.26
CA ARG A 87 -32.69 -27.48 -5.30
C ARG A 87 -32.32 -28.49 -4.22
N VAL A 88 -31.77 -29.63 -4.63
CA VAL A 88 -31.28 -30.67 -3.72
C VAL A 88 -30.22 -30.12 -2.76
N CYS A 89 -29.21 -29.40 -3.26
CA CYS A 89 -28.19 -28.80 -2.39
C CYS A 89 -28.80 -27.80 -1.41
N ASN A 90 -29.72 -26.94 -1.86
CA ASN A 90 -30.39 -25.96 -1.00
C ASN A 90 -31.27 -26.63 0.08
N ASP A 91 -31.96 -27.73 -0.25
CA ASP A 91 -32.79 -28.48 0.71
C ASP A 91 -31.95 -29.26 1.71
N LEU A 92 -30.83 -29.84 1.27
CA LEU A 92 -29.89 -30.52 2.15
C LEU A 92 -29.18 -29.55 3.10
N VAL A 93 -28.75 -28.37 2.62
CA VAL A 93 -28.17 -27.31 3.48
C VAL A 93 -29.17 -26.89 4.56
N ARG A 94 -30.45 -26.70 4.20
CA ARG A 94 -31.51 -26.38 5.17
C ARG A 94 -31.70 -27.45 6.25
N ARG A 95 -31.54 -28.73 5.88
CA ARG A 95 -31.68 -29.87 6.82
C ARG A 95 -30.45 -30.05 7.73
N GLN A 96 -29.29 -29.52 7.34
CA GLN A 96 -28.02 -29.64 8.05
C GLN A 96 -27.74 -28.51 9.05
N ASN A 97 -28.62 -27.51 9.16
CA ASN A 97 -28.44 -26.38 10.07
C ASN A 97 -28.26 -26.84 11.53
N GLY A 98 -27.01 -26.95 12.00
CA GLY A 98 -26.66 -27.15 13.40
C GLY A 98 -25.48 -28.07 13.74
N SER A 99 -24.90 -28.85 12.80
CA SER A 99 -23.86 -29.85 13.17
C SER A 99 -22.74 -30.10 12.14
N GLY A 100 -22.43 -29.14 11.27
CA GLY A 100 -21.38 -29.30 10.26
C GLY A 100 -19.98 -29.00 10.81
N GLY A 101 -19.02 -29.92 10.65
CA GLY A 101 -17.60 -29.67 10.94
C GLY A 101 -16.89 -28.87 9.83
N SER A 102 -15.64 -28.44 10.08
CA SER A 102 -14.83 -27.57 9.18
C SER A 102 -14.69 -28.11 7.74
N SER A 103 -14.69 -29.44 7.55
CA SER A 103 -14.65 -30.05 6.22
C SER A 103 -15.90 -29.76 5.38
N MET A 104 -17.05 -29.53 6.02
CA MET A 104 -18.30 -29.24 5.33
C MET A 104 -18.40 -27.75 4.93
N LEU A 105 -17.88 -26.86 5.76
CA LEU A 105 -17.77 -25.44 5.46
C LEU A 105 -17.01 -25.19 4.16
N ARG A 106 -15.91 -25.92 3.91
CA ARG A 106 -15.14 -25.85 2.66
C ARG A 106 -15.97 -26.24 1.43
N VAL A 107 -16.75 -27.31 1.54
CA VAL A 107 -17.66 -27.76 0.47
C VAL A 107 -18.74 -26.69 0.21
N TRP A 108 -19.28 -26.08 1.27
CA TRP A 108 -20.26 -25.01 1.12
C TRP A 108 -19.68 -23.74 0.51
N THR A 109 -18.39 -23.45 0.73
CA THR A 109 -17.72 -22.30 0.12
C THR A 109 -17.64 -22.43 -1.39
N GLU A 110 -17.29 -23.61 -1.89
CA GLU A 110 -17.24 -23.88 -3.34
C GLU A 110 -18.63 -23.86 -4.00
N LEU A 111 -19.70 -24.06 -3.21
CA LEU A 111 -21.09 -23.99 -3.68
C LEU A 111 -21.71 -22.60 -3.56
N ALA A 112 -21.08 -21.68 -2.83
CA ALA A 112 -21.59 -20.33 -2.57
C ALA A 112 -22.02 -19.54 -3.82
N PRO A 113 -21.31 -19.58 -4.98
CA PRO A 113 -21.72 -18.87 -6.20
C PRO A 113 -23.09 -19.29 -6.72
N PHE A 114 -23.57 -20.45 -6.28
CA PHE A 114 -24.75 -21.10 -6.82
C PHE A 114 -25.85 -21.30 -5.78
N MET A 115 -25.61 -20.89 -4.54
CA MET A 115 -26.59 -20.97 -3.46
C MET A 115 -27.51 -19.76 -3.50
N LYS A 116 -28.74 -19.92 -2.99
CA LYS A 116 -29.59 -18.75 -2.74
C LYS A 116 -29.00 -17.96 -1.58
N LEU A 117 -29.09 -16.64 -1.65
CA LEU A 117 -28.57 -15.71 -0.63
C LEU A 117 -28.91 -16.10 0.84
N PRO A 118 -30.13 -16.53 1.20
CA PRO A 118 -30.43 -16.97 2.57
C PRO A 118 -29.59 -18.16 3.03
N ASN A 119 -29.21 -19.04 2.11
CA ASN A 119 -28.40 -20.22 2.41
C ASN A 119 -26.91 -19.83 2.50
N VAL A 120 -26.43 -18.91 1.65
CA VAL A 120 -25.07 -18.34 1.79
C VAL A 120 -24.94 -17.66 3.15
N ASN A 121 -25.95 -16.89 3.58
CA ASN A 121 -25.98 -16.24 4.88
C ASN A 121 -25.98 -17.24 6.05
N ALA A 122 -26.60 -18.41 5.90
CA ALA A 122 -26.55 -19.47 6.93
C ALA A 122 -25.15 -20.09 7.03
N VAL A 123 -24.48 -20.31 5.89
CA VAL A 123 -23.09 -20.79 5.85
C VAL A 123 -22.14 -19.77 6.47
N VAL A 124 -22.35 -18.47 6.22
CA VAL A 124 -21.59 -17.39 6.87
C VAL A 124 -21.76 -17.41 8.38
N ALA A 125 -23.00 -17.51 8.88
CA ALA A 125 -23.25 -17.57 10.33
C ALA A 125 -22.57 -18.77 10.99
N GLU A 126 -22.49 -19.92 10.29
CA GLU A 126 -21.78 -21.10 10.78
C GLU A 126 -20.25 -20.93 10.69
N ALA A 127 -19.73 -20.30 9.63
CA ALA A 127 -18.32 -19.97 9.50
C ALA A 127 -17.87 -18.97 10.59
N GLU A 128 -18.72 -18.00 10.93
CA GLU A 128 -18.54 -17.07 12.06
C GLU A 128 -18.48 -17.82 13.39
N ARG A 129 -19.45 -18.71 13.64
CA ARG A 129 -19.49 -19.54 14.86
C ARG A 129 -18.22 -20.38 15.02
N MET A 130 -17.64 -20.84 13.91
CA MET A 130 -16.43 -21.65 13.87
C MET A 130 -15.13 -20.84 13.77
N CYS A 131 -15.22 -19.51 13.62
CA CYS A 131 -14.08 -18.61 13.40
C CYS A 131 -13.20 -19.02 12.20
N ASP A 132 -13.77 -19.60 11.14
CA ASP A 132 -13.01 -20.05 9.95
C ASP A 132 -12.84 -18.91 8.94
N VAL A 133 -11.79 -18.13 9.14
CA VAL A 133 -11.49 -16.89 8.40
C VAL A 133 -11.24 -17.14 6.91
N SER A 134 -10.63 -18.27 6.56
CA SER A 134 -10.37 -18.66 5.17
C SER A 134 -11.68 -18.85 4.40
N VAL A 135 -12.66 -19.49 5.04
CA VAL A 135 -14.00 -19.69 4.49
C VAL A 135 -14.75 -18.36 4.37
N LEU A 136 -14.69 -17.52 5.40
CA LEU A 136 -15.32 -16.20 5.39
C LEU A 136 -14.81 -15.30 4.25
N GLY A 137 -13.50 -15.28 4.01
CA GLY A 137 -12.90 -14.52 2.91
C GLY A 137 -13.37 -14.96 1.52
N LYS A 138 -13.59 -16.27 1.32
CA LYS A 138 -14.11 -16.84 0.07
C LYS A 138 -15.62 -16.62 -0.12
N LEU A 139 -16.39 -16.44 0.97
CA LEU A 139 -17.84 -16.17 0.92
C LEU A 139 -18.17 -14.70 0.68
N ALA A 140 -17.24 -13.79 0.98
CA ALA A 140 -17.41 -12.34 0.82
C ALA A 140 -18.02 -11.87 -0.52
N PRO A 141 -17.72 -12.48 -1.69
CA PRO A 141 -18.31 -12.06 -2.96
C PRO A 141 -19.82 -12.35 -3.10
N TYR A 142 -20.35 -13.28 -2.30
CA TYR A 142 -21.67 -13.88 -2.51
C TYR A 142 -22.71 -13.46 -1.44
N VAL A 143 -22.30 -12.62 -0.50
CA VAL A 143 -23.14 -12.20 0.62
C VAL A 143 -23.77 -10.84 0.38
N ASN A 144 -24.89 -10.58 1.04
CA ASN A 144 -25.48 -9.23 1.05
C ASN A 144 -24.67 -8.32 1.97
N LYS A 145 -24.88 -7.01 1.83
CA LYS A 145 -24.19 -5.98 2.61
C LYS A 145 -24.18 -6.25 4.12
N GLN A 146 -25.34 -6.56 4.73
CA GLN A 146 -25.43 -6.80 6.17
C GLN A 146 -24.63 -8.04 6.64
N SER A 147 -24.56 -9.07 5.81
CA SER A 147 -23.71 -10.24 6.06
C SER A 147 -22.24 -9.95 5.77
N MET A 148 -21.94 -9.07 4.80
CA MET A 148 -20.58 -8.62 4.55
C MET A 148 -20.04 -7.86 5.77
N ASP A 149 -20.81 -6.94 6.35
CA ASP A 149 -20.42 -6.21 7.56
C ASP A 149 -20.05 -7.18 8.70
N ARG A 150 -20.77 -8.31 8.83
CA ARG A 150 -20.48 -9.35 9.82
C ARG A 150 -19.25 -10.19 9.46
N VAL A 151 -19.08 -10.56 8.19
CA VAL A 151 -17.85 -11.21 7.66
C VAL A 151 -16.63 -10.34 7.91
N ALA A 152 -16.70 -9.04 7.64
CA ALA A 152 -15.63 -8.08 7.95
C ALA A 152 -15.32 -8.07 9.44
N CYS A 153 -16.34 -7.96 10.30
CA CYS A 153 -16.16 -7.97 11.76
C CYS A 153 -15.55 -9.28 12.28
N ALA A 154 -15.96 -10.44 11.74
CA ALA A 154 -15.49 -11.75 12.16
C ALA A 154 -14.06 -12.03 11.67
N VAL A 155 -13.76 -11.71 10.41
CA VAL A 155 -12.38 -11.80 9.87
C VAL A 155 -11.45 -10.87 10.64
N HIS A 156 -11.95 -9.70 11.02
CA HIS A 156 -11.23 -8.74 11.84
C HIS A 156 -10.98 -9.25 13.27
N ALA A 157 -12.00 -9.77 13.95
CA ALA A 157 -11.87 -10.31 15.30
C ALA A 157 -10.89 -11.49 15.34
N ALA A 158 -10.91 -12.35 14.32
CA ALA A 158 -9.98 -13.46 14.20
C ALA A 158 -8.55 -12.99 13.85
N ALA A 159 -8.38 -11.90 13.10
CA ALA A 159 -7.09 -11.26 12.90
C ALA A 159 -6.51 -10.73 14.21
N VAL A 160 -7.33 -10.08 15.03
CA VAL A 160 -6.94 -9.60 16.36
C VAL A 160 -6.47 -10.77 17.24
N ASP A 161 -7.24 -11.86 17.30
CA ASP A 161 -6.93 -13.04 18.12
C ASP A 161 -5.65 -13.74 17.67
N VAL A 162 -5.44 -13.92 16.36
CA VAL A 162 -4.20 -14.52 15.84
C VAL A 162 -2.99 -13.64 16.14
N LEU A 163 -3.10 -12.32 15.99
CA LEU A 163 -2.02 -11.38 16.29
C LEU A 163 -1.68 -11.34 17.79
N LEU A 164 -2.68 -11.32 18.67
CA LEU A 164 -2.47 -11.41 20.12
C LEU A 164 -1.81 -12.73 20.54
N ARG A 165 -2.17 -13.84 19.87
CA ARG A 165 -1.52 -15.14 20.10
C ARG A 165 -0.08 -15.16 19.58
N MET A 166 0.23 -14.46 18.49
CA MET A 166 1.60 -14.34 17.98
C MET A 166 2.48 -13.52 18.93
N GLU A 167 1.99 -12.41 19.47
CA GLU A 167 2.72 -11.63 20.49
C GLU A 167 3.00 -12.44 21.75
N MET A 168 2.08 -13.35 22.10
CA MET A 168 2.23 -14.27 23.23
C MET A 168 3.09 -15.50 22.89
N GLY A 169 3.52 -15.68 21.64
CA GLY A 169 4.31 -16.83 21.18
C GLY A 169 3.54 -18.14 21.06
N VAL A 170 2.21 -18.07 20.86
CA VAL A 170 1.27 -19.20 20.98
C VAL A 170 0.74 -19.71 19.63
N SER A 171 0.92 -18.99 18.51
CA SER A 171 0.37 -19.36 17.19
C SER A 171 1.41 -19.50 16.08
N SER A 172 1.05 -20.24 15.02
CA SER A 172 1.90 -20.55 13.87
C SER A 172 1.80 -19.49 12.76
N LEU A 173 2.85 -19.35 11.95
CA LEU A 173 2.93 -18.38 10.84
C LEU A 173 1.86 -18.62 9.75
N GLU A 174 1.43 -19.88 9.56
CA GLU A 174 0.40 -20.24 8.58
C GLU A 174 -0.97 -19.65 8.94
N ASP A 175 -1.29 -19.58 10.24
CA ASP A 175 -2.53 -18.99 10.73
C ASP A 175 -2.59 -17.49 10.41
N ALA A 176 -1.49 -16.77 10.61
CA ALA A 176 -1.37 -15.34 10.33
C ALA A 176 -1.51 -15.01 8.84
N HIS A 177 -0.81 -15.74 7.98
CA HIS A 177 -0.92 -15.56 6.52
C HIS A 177 -2.34 -15.81 6.01
N SER A 178 -3.02 -16.84 6.51
CA SER A 178 -4.40 -17.14 6.10
C SER A 178 -5.36 -16.01 6.45
N VAL A 179 -5.17 -15.37 7.60
CA VAL A 179 -6.02 -14.28 8.08
C VAL A 179 -5.72 -12.97 7.35
N VAL A 180 -4.45 -12.65 7.10
CA VAL A 180 -4.05 -11.48 6.29
C VAL A 180 -4.59 -11.59 4.87
N HIS A 181 -4.47 -12.77 4.24
CA HIS A 181 -5.04 -12.99 2.90
C HIS A 181 -6.56 -12.86 2.88
N ALA A 182 -7.25 -13.39 3.90
CA ALA A 182 -8.70 -13.25 4.01
C ALA A 182 -9.12 -11.79 4.24
N ALA A 183 -8.43 -11.05 5.10
CA ALA A 183 -8.67 -9.63 5.33
C ALA A 183 -8.43 -8.79 4.06
N ALA A 184 -7.37 -9.08 3.31
CA ALA A 184 -7.06 -8.43 2.04
C ALA A 184 -8.12 -8.75 0.96
N SER A 185 -8.57 -10.00 0.86
CA SER A 185 -9.63 -10.42 -0.08
C SER A 185 -10.97 -9.75 0.23
N VAL A 186 -11.32 -9.66 1.52
CA VAL A 186 -12.52 -8.96 2.00
C VAL A 186 -12.41 -7.46 1.70
N ALA A 187 -11.26 -6.84 1.99
CA ALA A 187 -11.01 -5.43 1.69
C ALA A 187 -11.10 -5.14 0.18
N GLN A 188 -10.52 -5.99 -0.67
CA GLN A 188 -10.59 -5.85 -2.12
C GLN A 188 -12.03 -5.93 -2.63
N HIS A 189 -12.82 -6.90 -2.16
CA HIS A 189 -14.24 -7.00 -2.55
C HIS A 189 -15.10 -5.85 -2.02
N LEU A 190 -14.76 -5.30 -0.86
CA LEU A 190 -15.37 -4.07 -0.35
C LEU A 190 -15.02 -2.86 -1.23
N VAL A 191 -13.81 -2.79 -1.78
CA VAL A 191 -13.40 -1.73 -2.72
C VAL A 191 -14.16 -1.84 -4.04
N ASP A 192 -14.40 -3.06 -4.53
CA ASP A 192 -15.05 -3.31 -5.81
C ASP A 192 -16.61 -3.23 -5.73
N GLY A 193 -17.19 -3.22 -4.52
CA GLY A 193 -18.63 -3.33 -4.26
C GLY A 193 -19.35 -2.07 -3.74
N THR A 194 -19.71 -1.13 -4.62
CA THR A 194 -20.73 -0.06 -4.50
C THR A 194 -20.66 1.04 -3.41
N ASP A 195 -20.78 2.28 -3.92
CA ASP A 195 -20.47 3.62 -3.39
C ASP A 195 -21.13 4.17 -2.11
N ARG A 196 -22.06 3.51 -1.41
CA ARG A 196 -22.84 4.23 -0.36
C ARG A 196 -23.01 3.51 0.98
N GLY A 197 -22.48 2.29 1.10
CA GLY A 197 -22.51 1.53 2.34
C GLY A 197 -21.19 1.44 3.08
N LEU A 198 -20.12 1.70 2.34
CA LEU A 198 -18.74 1.49 2.70
C LEU A 198 -18.26 2.44 3.79
N ASP A 199 -18.78 3.67 3.84
CA ASP A 199 -18.36 4.64 4.84
C ASP A 199 -18.53 4.11 6.26
N ARG A 200 -19.60 3.40 6.62
CA ARG A 200 -19.77 2.91 8.00
C ARG A 200 -18.87 1.72 8.35
N VAL A 201 -18.62 0.80 7.42
CA VAL A 201 -17.74 -0.37 7.65
C VAL A 201 -16.29 0.06 7.64
N TRP A 202 -15.91 0.94 6.71
CA TRP A 202 -14.59 1.55 6.69
C TRP A 202 -14.38 2.46 7.89
N THR A 203 -15.38 3.24 8.31
CA THR A 203 -15.33 3.99 9.57
C THR A 203 -15.18 3.02 10.75
N LEU A 204 -15.87 1.86 10.80
CA LEU A 204 -15.71 0.91 11.90
C LEU A 204 -14.34 0.18 11.89
N VAL A 205 -13.86 -0.22 10.71
CA VAL A 205 -12.58 -0.90 10.52
C VAL A 205 -11.40 0.06 10.72
N ALA A 206 -11.56 1.32 10.34
CA ALA A 206 -10.51 2.34 10.43
C ALA A 206 -10.55 3.17 11.71
N ASP A 207 -11.72 3.46 12.29
CA ASP A 207 -11.81 4.14 13.59
C ASP A 207 -11.29 3.23 14.72
N THR A 208 -11.37 1.91 14.54
CA THR A 208 -10.95 1.00 15.61
C THR A 208 -9.53 0.47 15.40
N LEU A 209 -9.16 -0.03 14.21
CA LEU A 209 -8.16 -1.10 14.23
C LEU A 209 -7.33 -1.32 12.94
N ALA A 210 -7.61 -0.71 11.77
CA ALA A 210 -6.81 -0.95 10.56
C ALA A 210 -5.38 -0.41 10.68
N CYS A 211 -5.22 0.83 11.16
CA CYS A 211 -3.90 1.40 11.43
C CYS A 211 -3.22 0.71 12.61
N THR A 212 -3.97 0.31 13.65
CA THR A 212 -3.49 -0.43 14.82
C THR A 212 -3.02 -1.84 14.46
N HIS A 213 -3.70 -2.52 13.54
CA HIS A 213 -3.34 -3.85 13.05
C HIS A 213 -2.27 -3.82 11.98
N TRP A 214 -2.25 -2.83 11.09
CA TRP A 214 -1.09 -2.67 10.19
C TRP A 214 0.16 -2.32 10.98
N ALA A 215 0.02 -1.48 12.01
CA ALA A 215 1.06 -1.23 13.00
C ALA A 215 1.50 -2.53 13.68
N SER A 216 0.56 -3.39 14.10
CA SER A 216 0.83 -4.71 14.68
C SER A 216 1.52 -5.68 13.70
N VAL A 217 1.09 -5.74 12.43
CA VAL A 217 1.66 -6.57 11.36
C VAL A 217 3.08 -6.12 10.99
N CYS A 218 3.29 -4.81 10.86
CA CYS A 218 4.62 -4.20 10.70
C CYS A 218 5.53 -4.42 11.91
N THR A 219 4.98 -4.53 13.12
CA THR A 219 5.76 -4.88 14.32
C THR A 219 5.93 -6.37 14.54
N SER A 220 5.12 -7.22 13.89
CA SER A 220 5.33 -8.66 13.91
C SER A 220 6.67 -8.94 13.24
N THR A 221 7.57 -9.56 13.99
CA THR A 221 8.98 -9.69 13.61
C THR A 221 9.16 -10.48 12.32
N ASP A 222 8.17 -11.26 11.90
CA ASP A 222 8.31 -12.26 10.84
C ASP A 222 7.89 -11.73 9.46
N PHE A 223 6.90 -10.84 9.38
CA PHE A 223 6.48 -10.22 8.10
C PHE A 223 7.58 -9.30 7.56
N VAL A 224 8.16 -8.47 8.41
CA VAL A 224 9.19 -7.51 7.98
C VAL A 224 10.59 -8.14 7.87
N GLN A 225 10.82 -9.32 8.46
CA GLN A 225 12.07 -10.07 8.20
C GLN A 225 12.10 -10.73 6.83
N THR A 226 10.94 -10.98 6.21
CA THR A 226 10.80 -11.70 4.94
C THR A 226 10.45 -10.80 3.75
N VAL A 227 10.02 -9.56 4.01
CA VAL A 227 9.61 -8.59 2.99
C VAL A 227 10.70 -7.54 2.79
N ASP A 228 11.23 -7.44 1.57
CA ASP A 228 11.98 -6.25 1.15
C ASP A 228 11.04 -5.03 1.21
N VAL A 229 11.50 -3.98 1.89
CA VAL A 229 10.75 -2.76 2.21
C VAL A 229 11.28 -1.55 1.44
N GLY A 230 10.52 -0.46 1.44
CA GLY A 230 10.85 0.77 0.71
C GLY A 230 10.34 0.77 -0.74
N ARG A 231 10.84 1.71 -1.54
CA ARG A 231 10.35 1.94 -2.92
C ARG A 231 10.53 0.74 -3.86
N ALA A 232 11.55 -0.08 -3.62
CA ALA A 232 11.81 -1.34 -4.34
C ALA A 232 11.21 -2.56 -3.63
N GLY A 233 10.34 -2.36 -2.63
CA GLY A 233 9.81 -3.42 -1.81
C GLY A 233 8.93 -4.42 -2.57
N THR A 234 8.59 -5.51 -1.88
CA THR A 234 7.77 -6.60 -2.45
C THR A 234 6.44 -6.10 -3.00
N GLU A 235 5.84 -6.87 -3.91
CA GLU A 235 4.53 -6.56 -4.46
C GLU A 235 3.46 -6.45 -3.37
N ASP A 236 3.54 -7.27 -2.32
CA ASP A 236 2.58 -7.23 -1.20
C ASP A 236 2.73 -5.96 -0.36
N TYR A 237 3.97 -5.50 -0.12
CA TYR A 237 4.26 -4.20 0.50
C TYR A 237 3.65 -3.06 -0.32
N ARG A 238 3.88 -3.03 -1.64
CA ARG A 238 3.37 -1.97 -2.52
C ARG A 238 1.84 -1.95 -2.54
N ARG A 239 1.18 -3.11 -2.65
CA ARG A 239 -0.28 -3.23 -2.59
C ARG A 239 -0.84 -2.72 -1.27
N ALA A 240 -0.20 -3.05 -0.15
CA ALA A 240 -0.60 -2.58 1.15
C ALA A 240 -0.52 -1.06 1.28
N CYS A 241 0.62 -0.47 0.90
CA CYS A 241 0.77 0.99 0.85
C CYS A 241 -0.30 1.63 -0.03
N THR A 242 -0.49 1.13 -1.26
CA THR A 242 -1.49 1.68 -2.19
C THR A 242 -2.92 1.58 -1.63
N ALA A 243 -3.28 0.48 -0.97
CA ALA A 243 -4.59 0.31 -0.36
C ALA A 243 -4.81 1.29 0.79
N LEU A 244 -3.82 1.48 1.67
CA LEU A 244 -3.90 2.44 2.78
C LEU A 244 -3.90 3.89 2.30
N VAL A 245 -3.10 4.23 1.28
CA VAL A 245 -3.12 5.55 0.65
C VAL A 245 -4.49 5.80 0.04
N SER A 246 -5.02 4.86 -0.74
CA SER A 246 -6.36 4.98 -1.34
C SER A 246 -7.44 5.14 -0.28
N TYR A 247 -7.28 4.45 0.85
CA TYR A 247 -8.18 4.57 1.98
C TYR A 247 -8.11 5.96 2.62
N ALA A 248 -6.91 6.38 3.02
CA ALA A 248 -6.65 7.66 3.66
C ALA A 248 -7.12 8.82 2.77
N GLN A 249 -6.85 8.73 1.46
CA GLN A 249 -7.24 9.76 0.50
C GLN A 249 -8.75 9.96 0.38
N ARG A 250 -9.56 8.94 0.72
CA ARG A 250 -11.04 9.02 0.75
C ARG A 250 -11.57 9.57 2.08
N GLN A 251 -10.75 9.67 3.11
CA GLN A 251 -11.16 10.18 4.41
C GLN A 251 -11.13 11.70 4.46
N SER A 252 -11.90 12.28 5.38
CA SER A 252 -11.77 13.69 5.74
C SER A 252 -10.42 13.97 6.40
N ASN A 253 -9.88 15.17 6.21
CA ASN A 253 -8.59 15.59 6.80
C ASN A 253 -8.52 15.33 8.32
N GLU A 254 -9.60 15.59 9.08
CA GLU A 254 -9.66 15.33 10.53
C GLU A 254 -9.44 13.85 10.89
N ARG A 255 -10.02 12.95 10.08
CA ARG A 255 -9.86 11.51 10.25
C ARG A 255 -8.46 11.04 9.87
N THR A 256 -7.92 11.54 8.76
CA THR A 256 -6.54 11.24 8.34
C THR A 256 -5.55 11.70 9.42
N ASP A 257 -5.76 12.87 10.01
CA ASP A 257 -4.96 13.36 11.15
C ASP A 257 -5.08 12.46 12.38
N ALA A 258 -6.30 12.10 12.79
CA ALA A 258 -6.53 11.22 13.93
C ALA A 258 -5.90 9.83 13.74
N MET A 259 -5.94 9.33 12.51
CA MET A 259 -5.30 8.09 12.09
C MET A 259 -3.78 8.17 12.26
N VAL A 260 -3.13 9.23 11.75
CA VAL A 260 -1.69 9.44 11.92
C VAL A 260 -1.32 9.58 13.40
N HIS A 261 -2.09 10.34 14.18
CA HIS A 261 -1.89 10.46 15.62
C HIS A 261 -1.94 9.11 16.34
N SER A 262 -2.90 8.27 15.97
CA SER A 262 -3.07 6.92 16.53
C SER A 262 -1.90 6.02 16.15
N VAL A 263 -1.47 6.02 14.90
CA VAL A 263 -0.28 5.28 14.43
C VAL A 263 0.95 5.65 15.26
N PHE A 264 1.24 6.95 15.39
CA PHE A 264 2.37 7.40 16.20
C PHE A 264 2.23 7.03 17.69
N ALA A 265 1.01 6.97 18.22
CA ALA A 265 0.76 6.54 19.60
C ALA A 265 1.05 5.06 19.82
N LEU A 266 0.72 4.24 18.82
CA LEU A 266 0.85 2.79 18.88
C LEU A 266 2.24 2.31 18.47
N GLN A 267 3.02 3.14 17.77
CA GLN A 267 4.33 2.79 17.23
C GLN A 267 5.45 3.60 17.88
N PRO A 268 6.02 3.13 19.00
CA PRO A 268 7.13 3.80 19.67
C PRO A 268 8.35 4.03 18.78
N CYS A 269 8.58 3.19 17.76
CA CYS A 269 9.71 3.33 16.83
C CYS A 269 9.62 4.61 15.96
N LEU A 270 8.41 5.11 15.70
CA LEU A 270 8.22 6.38 14.97
C LEU A 270 8.56 7.58 15.86
N ARG A 271 8.32 7.45 17.18
CA ARG A 271 8.58 8.50 18.16
C ARG A 271 10.00 8.49 18.70
N PHE A 272 10.62 7.32 18.84
CA PHE A 272 11.93 7.15 19.48
C PHE A 272 12.86 6.32 18.61
N LEU A 273 13.98 6.92 18.20
CA LEU A 273 15.16 6.17 17.80
C LEU A 273 16.05 5.97 19.04
N PRO A 274 16.60 4.78 19.27
CA PRO A 274 17.73 4.66 20.18
C PRO A 274 18.85 5.58 19.69
N ARG A 275 19.36 6.46 20.56
CA ARG A 275 20.44 7.42 20.24
C ARG A 275 21.77 6.74 19.87
N SER A 276 21.84 5.43 20.00
CA SER A 276 23.02 4.58 19.85
C SER A 276 22.78 3.55 18.75
N SER A 277 23.88 3.05 18.17
CA SER A 277 24.01 1.95 17.19
C SER A 277 23.44 0.59 17.63
N VAL A 278 22.46 0.59 18.53
CA VAL A 278 21.63 -0.56 18.87
C VAL A 278 20.92 -0.92 17.58
N ARG A 279 21.33 -2.05 16.99
CA ARG A 279 20.70 -2.65 15.81
C ARG A 279 19.20 -2.66 16.06
N VAL A 280 18.51 -1.73 15.42
CA VAL A 280 17.06 -1.72 15.37
C VAL A 280 16.72 -3.00 14.62
N GLY A 281 15.89 -3.87 15.19
CA GLY A 281 15.52 -5.10 14.48
C GLY A 281 14.92 -4.74 13.13
N ARG A 282 15.25 -5.47 12.05
CA ARG A 282 14.76 -5.23 10.68
C ARG A 282 13.25 -4.91 10.63
N GLY A 283 12.49 -5.54 11.52
CA GLY A 283 11.07 -5.25 11.78
C GLY A 283 10.71 -3.79 11.93
N ARG A 284 11.41 -3.09 12.83
CA ARG A 284 11.14 -1.68 13.12
C ARG A 284 11.64 -0.78 12.00
N GLU A 285 12.70 -1.17 11.31
CA GLU A 285 13.26 -0.43 10.17
C GLU A 285 12.27 -0.40 9.01
N GLY A 286 11.71 -1.57 8.67
CA GLY A 286 10.68 -1.67 7.64
C GLY A 286 9.38 -0.96 8.00
N ALA A 287 8.98 -0.99 9.27
CA ALA A 287 7.83 -0.22 9.73
C ALA A 287 8.03 1.29 9.50
N VAL A 288 9.20 1.83 9.86
CA VAL A 288 9.51 3.25 9.66
C VAL A 288 9.47 3.62 8.17
N LEU A 289 10.10 2.83 7.31
CA LEU A 289 10.08 3.04 5.85
C LEU A 289 8.66 3.04 5.30
N PHE A 290 7.86 2.03 5.67
CA PHE A 290 6.45 1.93 5.32
C PHE A 290 5.67 3.19 5.69
N TYR A 291 5.85 3.67 6.91
CA TYR A 291 5.15 4.86 7.37
C TYR A 291 5.65 6.15 6.72
N MET A 292 6.94 6.26 6.39
CA MET A 292 7.43 7.41 5.59
C MET A 292 6.81 7.43 4.21
N ASP A 293 6.76 6.28 3.53
CA ASP A 293 6.15 6.15 2.21
C ASP A 293 4.63 6.42 2.27
N LEU A 294 3.93 5.92 3.30
CA LEU A 294 2.51 6.22 3.50
C LEU A 294 2.29 7.73 3.73
N LEU A 295 3.09 8.34 4.61
CA LEU A 295 2.99 9.75 4.95
C LEU A 295 3.25 10.63 3.72
N GLU A 296 4.20 10.25 2.84
CA GLU A 296 4.49 10.96 1.59
C GLU A 296 3.22 11.19 0.75
N HIS A 297 2.27 10.27 0.79
CA HIS A 297 1.06 10.34 -0.04
C HIS A 297 -0.15 11.00 0.66
N VAL A 298 -0.08 11.22 1.98
CA VAL A 298 -1.21 11.75 2.76
C VAL A 298 -0.91 13.10 3.42
N THR A 299 0.33 13.60 3.35
CA THR A 299 0.76 14.91 3.85
C THR A 299 -0.17 16.06 3.46
N GLY A 300 -0.66 16.08 2.21
CA GLY A 300 -1.61 17.10 1.73
C GLY A 300 -2.96 17.13 2.46
N GLN A 301 -3.27 16.12 3.26
CA GLN A 301 -4.48 16.03 4.08
C GLN A 301 -4.21 16.30 5.56
N LEU A 302 -2.95 16.41 5.96
CA LEU A 302 -2.57 16.57 7.35
C LEU A 302 -2.62 18.02 7.79
N THR A 303 -2.94 18.27 9.05
CA THR A 303 -2.83 19.62 9.59
C THR A 303 -1.37 20.00 9.82
N ALA A 304 -1.07 21.30 9.75
CA ALA A 304 0.26 21.82 10.08
C ALA A 304 0.73 21.41 11.48
N ARG A 305 -0.21 21.22 12.42
CA ARG A 305 0.11 20.72 13.77
C ARG A 305 0.64 19.29 13.72
N THR A 306 -0.02 18.41 12.99
CA THR A 306 0.37 16.99 12.84
C THR A 306 1.71 16.87 12.11
N VAL A 307 1.88 17.64 11.03
CA VAL A 307 3.13 17.68 10.26
C VAL A 307 4.29 18.13 11.15
N ASN A 308 4.15 19.26 11.85
CA ASN A 308 5.24 19.81 12.66
C ASN A 308 5.51 19.02 13.95
N ALA A 309 4.50 18.42 14.57
CA ALA A 309 4.67 17.70 15.84
C ALA A 309 5.11 16.24 15.67
N LEU A 310 4.75 15.57 14.56
CA LEU A 310 4.96 14.14 14.38
C LEU A 310 5.79 13.81 13.13
N VAL A 311 5.35 14.29 11.96
CA VAL A 311 5.94 13.89 10.66
C VAL A 311 7.35 14.46 10.51
N MET A 312 7.52 15.77 10.71
CA MET A 312 8.81 16.42 10.53
C MET A 312 9.87 15.96 11.52
N PRO A 313 9.59 15.81 12.84
CA PRO A 313 10.56 15.24 13.76
C PRO A 313 10.99 13.82 13.40
N MET A 314 10.15 13.04 12.74
CA MET A 314 10.51 11.71 12.23
C MET A 314 11.40 11.84 11.00
N ALA A 315 10.97 12.56 9.97
CA ALA A 315 11.72 12.74 8.71
C ALA A 315 13.11 13.37 8.94
N ALA A 316 13.18 14.38 9.82
CA ALA A 316 14.42 15.09 10.17
C ALA A 316 15.54 14.14 10.60
N ARG A 317 15.20 13.08 11.34
CA ARG A 317 16.19 12.13 11.88
C ARG A 317 16.92 11.35 10.78
N TYR A 318 16.21 11.06 9.70
CA TYR A 318 16.69 10.22 8.61
C TYR A 318 17.29 11.04 7.48
N VAL A 319 16.80 12.28 7.27
CA VAL A 319 17.38 13.16 6.25
C VAL A 319 18.68 13.82 6.73
N GLU A 320 18.85 14.12 8.02
CA GLU A 320 20.08 14.74 8.55
C GLU A 320 21.26 13.75 8.66
N ARG A 321 20.98 12.43 8.67
CA ARG A 321 21.98 11.38 8.82
C ARG A 321 21.82 10.38 7.70
N VAL A 322 22.66 10.50 6.67
CA VAL A 322 22.71 9.52 5.57
C VAL A 322 23.41 8.25 6.07
N VAL A 323 22.73 7.52 6.96
CA VAL A 323 23.17 6.23 7.51
C VAL A 323 22.88 5.13 6.49
N ASP A 324 21.69 5.19 5.91
CA ASP A 324 21.18 4.25 4.92
C ASP A 324 20.54 5.04 3.77
N ARG A 325 20.75 4.57 2.55
CA ARG A 325 20.27 5.24 1.33
C ARG A 325 18.75 5.21 1.23
N ASP A 326 18.11 4.09 1.54
CA ASP A 326 16.66 3.94 1.40
C ASP A 326 15.93 4.82 2.41
N TRP A 327 16.48 4.91 3.63
CA TRP A 327 15.94 5.78 4.67
C TRP A 327 16.05 7.25 4.29
N PHE A 328 17.21 7.63 3.75
CA PHE A 328 17.41 8.98 3.24
C PHE A 328 16.44 9.28 2.11
N GLU A 329 16.30 8.40 1.11
CA GLU A 329 15.42 8.61 -0.05
C GLU A 329 13.93 8.74 0.36
N SER A 330 13.42 7.87 1.22
CA SER A 330 12.04 7.96 1.72
C SER A 330 11.82 9.20 2.60
N ALA A 331 12.77 9.55 3.48
CA ALA A 331 12.66 10.76 4.29
C ALA A 331 12.75 12.04 3.44
N HIS A 332 13.66 12.05 2.46
CA HIS A 332 13.83 13.12 1.50
C HIS A 332 12.54 13.36 0.70
N ALA A 333 11.94 12.29 0.15
CA ALA A 333 10.69 12.37 -0.58
C ALA A 333 9.53 12.85 0.29
N LEU A 334 9.45 12.37 1.54
CA LEU A 334 8.47 12.86 2.51
C LEU A 334 8.61 14.37 2.76
N VAL A 335 9.83 14.90 2.91
CA VAL A 335 10.04 16.35 3.08
C VAL A 335 9.63 17.13 1.83
N LEU A 336 9.92 16.62 0.63
CA LEU A 336 9.44 17.25 -0.61
C LEU A 336 7.91 17.29 -0.67
N SER A 337 7.26 16.19 -0.31
CA SER A 337 5.80 16.12 -0.24
C SER A 337 5.21 17.09 0.79
N VAL A 338 5.87 17.28 1.94
CA VAL A 338 5.49 18.30 2.95
C VAL A 338 5.58 19.72 2.36
N LEU A 339 6.63 20.01 1.58
CA LEU A 339 6.78 21.31 0.93
C LEU A 339 5.70 21.54 -0.14
N ASP A 340 5.39 20.53 -0.96
CA ASP A 340 4.35 20.57 -1.98
C ASP A 340 2.95 20.70 -1.37
N ALA A 341 2.72 20.12 -0.19
CA ALA A 341 1.49 20.28 0.60
C ALA A 341 1.31 21.69 1.19
N GLY A 342 2.29 22.58 1.05
CA GLY A 342 2.20 23.98 1.48
C GLY A 342 2.79 24.28 2.86
N HIS A 343 3.47 23.32 3.50
CA HIS A 343 4.15 23.54 4.78
C HIS A 343 5.54 24.17 4.58
N ALA A 344 5.55 25.38 4.01
CA ALA A 344 6.78 26.05 3.61
C ALA A 344 7.68 26.47 4.77
N GLU A 345 7.19 26.47 6.02
CA GLU A 345 7.98 26.76 7.23
C GLU A 345 9.17 25.81 7.41
N VAL A 346 9.11 24.62 6.80
CA VAL A 346 10.16 23.60 6.83
C VAL A 346 11.34 23.96 5.92
N ALA A 347 11.10 24.75 4.87
CA ALA A 347 12.08 25.01 3.80
C ALA A 347 13.42 25.58 4.28
N PRO A 348 13.51 26.55 5.22
CA PRO A 348 14.80 27.09 5.66
C PRO A 348 15.67 26.07 6.40
N TRP A 349 15.06 25.19 7.20
CA TRP A 349 15.79 24.09 7.83
C TRP A 349 16.28 23.11 6.76
N TYR A 350 15.40 22.74 5.84
CA TYR A 350 15.71 21.76 4.81
C TYR A 350 16.79 22.23 3.84
N ALA A 351 16.77 23.50 3.44
CA ALA A 351 17.82 24.14 2.64
C ALA A 351 19.20 24.01 3.30
N ARG A 352 19.29 24.20 4.63
CA ARG A 352 20.54 23.99 5.38
C ARG A 352 20.98 22.54 5.37
N VAL A 353 20.06 21.60 5.53
CA VAL A 353 20.37 20.16 5.50
C VAL A 353 20.96 19.77 4.15
N VAL A 354 20.30 20.08 3.03
CA VAL A 354 20.79 19.66 1.71
C VAL A 354 22.12 20.34 1.33
N LEU A 355 22.33 21.60 1.73
CA LEU A 355 23.62 22.28 1.54
C LEU A 355 24.74 21.68 2.40
N ALA A 356 24.42 21.13 3.57
CA ALA A 356 25.37 20.47 4.45
C ALA A 356 25.72 19.05 3.98
N LEU A 357 24.77 18.35 3.35
CA LEU A 357 24.98 17.02 2.77
C LEU A 357 25.76 17.06 1.45
N TYR A 358 25.71 18.18 0.72
CA TYR A 358 26.45 18.34 -0.52
C TYR A 358 27.91 18.77 -0.26
N PRO A 359 28.91 18.14 -0.90
CA PRO A 359 28.80 17.06 -1.90
C PRO A 359 28.97 15.64 -1.34
N GLN A 360 29.11 15.48 -0.02
CA GLN A 360 29.53 14.20 0.57
C GLN A 360 28.48 13.09 0.45
N SER A 361 27.20 13.43 0.55
CA SER A 361 26.11 12.45 0.63
C SER A 361 25.07 12.61 -0.46
N ILE A 362 24.99 13.77 -1.11
CA ILE A 362 24.09 14.01 -2.24
C ILE A 362 24.86 14.61 -3.41
N ASN A 363 24.39 14.32 -4.63
CA ASN A 363 24.93 14.89 -5.86
C ASN A 363 24.30 16.25 -6.18
N MET A 364 24.83 16.92 -7.21
CA MET A 364 24.34 18.22 -7.66
C MET A 364 22.87 18.19 -8.09
N ASP A 365 22.44 17.15 -8.81
CA ASP A 365 21.07 17.05 -9.32
C ASP A 365 20.07 17.02 -8.18
N LEU A 366 20.33 16.18 -7.16
CA LEU A 366 19.48 16.09 -6.00
C LEU A 366 19.49 17.40 -5.20
N LEU A 367 20.65 18.04 -5.03
CA LEU A 367 20.71 19.38 -4.42
C LEU A 367 19.84 20.38 -5.20
N GLY A 368 19.97 20.41 -6.53
CA GLY A 368 19.22 21.31 -7.40
C GLY A 368 17.71 21.14 -7.26
N ILE A 369 17.22 19.89 -7.33
CA ILE A 369 15.80 19.56 -7.15
C ILE A 369 15.32 19.98 -5.74
N SER A 370 16.04 19.55 -4.71
CA SER A 370 15.67 19.79 -3.30
C SER A 370 15.60 21.27 -2.96
N PHE A 371 16.63 22.00 -3.36
CA PHE A 371 16.78 23.40 -3.04
C PHE A 371 15.76 24.25 -3.80
N THR A 372 15.53 23.92 -5.07
CA THR A 372 14.50 24.58 -5.89
C THR A 372 13.11 24.34 -5.32
N ALA A 373 12.79 23.11 -4.87
CA ALA A 373 11.53 22.81 -4.22
C ALA A 373 11.34 23.64 -2.93
N ALA A 374 12.38 23.77 -2.10
CA ALA A 374 12.33 24.58 -0.87
C ALA A 374 12.07 26.08 -1.16
N VAL A 375 12.80 26.66 -2.12
CA VAL A 375 12.62 28.07 -2.51
C VAL A 375 11.24 28.28 -3.14
N ARG A 376 10.80 27.35 -4.00
CA ARG A 376 9.50 27.40 -4.66
C ARG A 376 8.35 27.34 -3.66
N ALA A 377 8.41 26.46 -2.67
CA ALA A 377 7.38 26.34 -1.63
C ALA A 377 7.21 27.66 -0.85
N LEU A 378 8.32 28.33 -0.50
CA LEU A 378 8.29 29.63 0.17
C LEU A 378 7.75 30.74 -0.75
N ALA A 379 8.13 30.72 -2.03
CA ALA A 379 7.65 31.67 -3.02
C ALA A 379 6.13 31.56 -3.22
N HIS A 380 5.60 30.35 -3.34
CA HIS A 380 4.17 30.11 -3.52
C HIS A 380 3.34 30.54 -2.31
N ASN A 381 3.91 30.43 -1.10
CA ASN A 381 3.27 30.88 0.14
C ASN A 381 3.49 32.37 0.46
N GLY A 382 3.97 33.17 -0.49
CA GLY A 382 4.18 34.62 -0.32
C GLY A 382 5.28 35.00 0.68
N SER A 383 6.12 34.05 1.08
CA SER A 383 7.16 34.23 2.09
C SER A 383 8.50 34.65 1.46
N SER A 384 8.49 35.73 0.67
CA SER A 384 9.64 36.18 -0.12
C SER A 384 10.89 36.47 0.74
N GLY A 385 10.73 36.92 1.99
CA GLY A 385 11.84 37.13 2.91
C GLY A 385 12.55 35.82 3.32
N LEU A 386 11.80 34.73 3.52
CA LEU A 386 12.37 33.42 3.83
C LEU A 386 12.96 32.77 2.58
N ALA A 387 12.31 32.92 1.42
CA ALA A 387 12.86 32.45 0.14
C ALA A 387 14.21 33.13 -0.15
N ARG A 388 14.30 34.45 0.11
CA ARG A 388 15.57 35.19 0.04
C ARG A 388 16.61 34.62 1.00
N ASN A 389 16.26 34.36 2.25
CA ASN A 389 17.18 33.76 3.23
C ASN A 389 17.73 32.41 2.72
N CYS A 390 16.90 31.55 2.14
CA CYS A 390 17.39 30.32 1.51
C CYS A 390 18.42 30.63 0.42
N VAL A 391 18.12 31.55 -0.51
CA VAL A 391 19.08 31.94 -1.56
C VAL A 391 20.36 32.54 -0.96
N ASP A 392 20.28 33.35 0.10
CA ASP A 392 21.43 33.89 0.82
C ASP A 392 22.31 32.77 1.40
N LEU A 393 21.71 31.67 1.92
CA LEU A 393 22.47 30.50 2.39
C LEU A 393 23.24 29.81 1.26
N LEU A 394 22.63 29.67 0.08
CA LEU A 394 23.31 29.12 -1.10
C LEU A 394 24.44 30.05 -1.57
N ILE A 395 24.19 31.36 -1.59
CA ILE A 395 25.19 32.37 -1.91
C ILE A 395 26.38 32.29 -0.96
N ALA A 396 26.15 32.26 0.35
CA ALA A 396 27.20 32.11 1.34
C ALA A 396 28.02 30.82 1.10
N ARG A 397 27.34 29.71 0.77
CA ARG A 397 27.99 28.45 0.44
C ARG A 397 28.83 28.53 -0.84
N ILE A 398 28.40 29.26 -1.87
CA ILE A 398 29.18 29.51 -3.10
C ILE A 398 30.45 30.29 -2.76
N ASP A 399 30.33 31.31 -1.92
CA ASP A 399 31.43 32.20 -1.57
C ASP A 399 32.49 31.48 -0.71
N GLU A 400 32.09 30.50 0.12
CA GLU A 400 33.03 29.61 0.83
C GLU A 400 33.94 28.82 -0.12
N TYR A 401 33.50 28.55 -1.35
CA TYR A 401 34.27 27.84 -2.37
C TYR A 401 35.07 28.76 -3.32
N ALA A 402 35.14 30.07 -3.08
CA ALA A 402 35.83 31.03 -3.95
C ALA A 402 37.38 30.90 -4.00
N GLY A 403 37.99 29.90 -3.35
CA GLY A 403 39.45 29.71 -3.31
C GLY A 403 40.05 28.96 -4.52
N ASN A 404 41.37 29.10 -4.70
CA ASN A 404 42.15 28.64 -5.88
C ASN A 404 42.41 27.11 -5.96
N GLY A 405 41.43 26.27 -5.65
CA GLY A 405 41.54 24.80 -5.82
C GLY A 405 40.68 24.29 -6.96
N VAL A 406 41.18 23.35 -7.77
CA VAL A 406 40.41 22.75 -8.89
C VAL A 406 39.09 22.15 -8.40
N GLU A 407 39.12 21.35 -7.33
CA GLU A 407 37.90 20.78 -6.71
C GLU A 407 36.96 21.86 -6.15
N ARG A 408 37.50 22.97 -5.64
CA ARG A 408 36.70 24.10 -5.14
C ARG A 408 36.03 24.84 -6.29
N GLY A 409 36.73 25.04 -7.40
CA GLY A 409 36.20 25.65 -8.62
C GLY A 409 35.08 24.83 -9.24
N GLU A 410 35.20 23.49 -9.26
CA GLU A 410 34.14 22.60 -9.73
C GLU A 410 32.89 22.69 -8.85
N ARG A 411 33.04 22.58 -7.53
CA ARG A 411 31.92 22.70 -6.58
C ARG A 411 31.27 24.09 -6.64
N ARG A 412 32.07 25.15 -6.75
CA ARG A 412 31.59 26.51 -6.93
C ARG A 412 30.72 26.62 -8.18
N ARG A 413 31.18 26.04 -9.30
CA ARG A 413 30.43 25.98 -10.57
C ARG A 413 29.10 25.25 -10.40
N GLU A 414 29.10 24.08 -9.77
CA GLU A 414 27.87 23.30 -9.54
C GLU A 414 26.86 24.09 -8.71
N LEU A 415 27.30 24.72 -7.62
CA LEU A 415 26.44 25.58 -6.79
C LEU A 415 25.94 26.83 -7.54
N LEU A 416 26.76 27.42 -8.41
CA LEU A 416 26.33 28.51 -9.29
C LEU A 416 25.25 28.06 -10.28
N CYS A 417 25.32 26.83 -10.79
CA CYS A 417 24.26 26.26 -11.62
C CYS A 417 22.97 26.04 -10.81
N VAL A 418 23.06 25.63 -9.53
CA VAL A 418 21.88 25.56 -8.64
C VAL A 418 21.27 26.95 -8.40
N LEU A 419 22.10 27.98 -8.22
CA LEU A 419 21.65 29.37 -8.09
C LEU A 419 20.97 29.85 -9.39
N ALA A 420 21.54 29.51 -10.54
CA ALA A 420 20.97 29.79 -11.85
C ALA A 420 19.58 29.13 -12.04
N SER A 421 19.41 27.89 -11.59
CA SER A 421 18.10 27.21 -11.61
C SER A 421 17.01 27.94 -10.81
N GLN A 422 17.40 28.79 -9.84
CA GLN A 422 16.43 29.59 -9.08
C GLN A 422 15.79 30.70 -9.93
N VAL A 423 16.43 31.18 -11.00
CA VAL A 423 15.90 32.25 -11.89
C VAL A 423 14.50 31.89 -12.42
N ALA A 424 14.25 30.61 -12.70
CA ALA A 424 12.95 30.14 -13.18
C ALA A 424 11.91 29.93 -12.06
N SER A 425 12.35 29.79 -10.81
CA SER A 425 11.49 29.36 -9.69
C SER A 425 11.18 30.45 -8.66
N VAL A 426 11.94 31.55 -8.65
CA VAL A 426 11.71 32.67 -7.72
C VAL A 426 10.59 33.62 -8.19
N PRO A 427 9.90 34.29 -7.25
CA PRO A 427 8.90 35.30 -7.60
C PRO A 427 9.62 36.58 -8.10
N LEU A 428 8.88 37.45 -8.79
CA LEU A 428 9.45 38.61 -9.51
C LEU A 428 10.23 39.57 -8.57
N GLU A 429 9.82 39.66 -7.31
CA GLU A 429 10.45 40.50 -6.30
C GLU A 429 11.88 40.04 -5.97
N LEU A 430 12.14 38.74 -6.05
CA LEU A 430 13.47 38.16 -5.80
C LEU A 430 14.29 37.98 -7.07
N LEU A 431 13.66 38.07 -8.24
CA LEU A 431 14.30 37.80 -9.52
C LEU A 431 15.49 38.74 -9.78
N SER A 432 15.32 40.03 -9.52
CA SER A 432 16.40 41.02 -9.67
C SER A 432 17.60 40.69 -8.78
N PHE A 433 17.34 40.32 -7.53
CA PHE A 433 18.37 39.93 -6.56
C PHE A 433 19.15 38.69 -7.02
N VAL A 434 18.45 37.65 -7.48
CA VAL A 434 19.09 36.42 -7.99
C VAL A 434 19.93 36.72 -9.24
N MET A 435 19.37 37.49 -10.19
CA MET A 435 20.06 37.87 -11.42
C MET A 435 21.34 38.66 -11.14
N THR A 436 21.28 39.66 -10.25
CA THR A 436 22.46 40.43 -9.83
C THR A 436 23.50 39.55 -9.14
N SER A 437 23.06 38.64 -8.25
CA SER A 437 23.95 37.73 -7.53
C SER A 437 24.69 36.77 -8.47
N ILE A 438 24.03 36.33 -9.56
CA ILE A 438 24.65 35.53 -10.63
C ILE A 438 25.63 36.38 -11.43
N ASP A 439 25.22 37.57 -11.89
CA ASP A 439 26.07 38.48 -12.67
C ASP A 439 27.39 38.79 -11.92
N GLU A 440 27.31 39.14 -10.64
CA GLU A 440 28.48 39.43 -9.80
C GLU A 440 29.44 38.22 -9.70
N ARG A 441 28.90 37.02 -9.49
CA ARG A 441 29.71 35.81 -9.27
C ARG A 441 30.28 35.20 -10.54
N VAL A 442 29.57 35.35 -11.66
CA VAL A 442 30.07 35.03 -13.00
C VAL A 442 31.18 36.01 -13.38
N ASP A 443 31.01 37.30 -13.11
CA ASP A 443 32.04 38.30 -13.41
C ASP A 443 33.30 38.13 -12.54
N ALA A 444 33.13 37.70 -11.28
CA ALA A 444 34.22 37.41 -10.36
C ALA A 444 34.91 36.05 -10.59
N GLU A 445 34.33 35.17 -11.42
CA GLU A 445 34.92 33.86 -11.71
C GLU A 445 36.18 34.02 -12.59
N PRO A 446 37.37 33.59 -12.14
CA PRO A 446 38.61 33.74 -12.89
C PRO A 446 38.64 32.87 -14.16
N LEU A 447 38.06 31.67 -14.13
CA LEU A 447 38.14 30.72 -15.23
C LEU A 447 37.06 31.01 -16.28
N TRP A 448 37.50 31.39 -17.49
CA TRP A 448 36.58 31.65 -18.62
C TRP A 448 35.67 30.47 -18.94
N ALA A 449 36.20 29.23 -18.92
CA ALA A 449 35.41 28.04 -19.19
C ALA A 449 34.27 27.86 -18.18
N THR A 450 34.52 28.15 -16.91
CA THR A 450 33.50 28.13 -15.85
C THR A 450 32.43 29.17 -16.10
N ARG A 451 32.83 30.42 -16.42
CA ARG A 451 31.87 31.49 -16.78
C ARG A 451 30.95 31.06 -17.91
N ARG A 452 31.53 30.54 -19.00
CA ARG A 452 30.77 30.08 -20.17
C ARG A 452 29.81 28.95 -19.82
N ASN A 453 30.25 27.96 -19.04
CA ASN A 453 29.40 26.85 -18.61
C ASN A 453 28.20 27.32 -17.77
N VAL A 454 28.42 28.23 -16.83
CA VAL A 454 27.33 28.80 -16.01
C VAL A 454 26.35 29.58 -16.89
N VAL A 455 26.84 30.41 -17.83
CA VAL A 455 25.98 31.16 -18.77
C VAL A 455 25.16 30.23 -19.66
N SER A 456 25.76 29.14 -20.16
CA SER A 456 25.05 28.11 -20.91
C SER A 456 23.94 27.47 -20.07
N HIS A 457 24.24 27.07 -18.83
CA HIS A 457 23.24 26.49 -17.93
C HIS A 457 22.09 27.47 -17.61
N VAL A 458 22.39 28.76 -17.42
CA VAL A 458 21.37 29.79 -17.24
C VAL A 458 20.50 29.90 -18.50
N GLN A 459 21.10 29.86 -19.69
CA GLN A 459 20.37 29.89 -20.96
C GLN A 459 19.40 28.71 -21.06
N ASP A 460 19.87 27.51 -20.79
CA ASP A 460 19.06 26.28 -20.87
C ASP A 460 17.92 26.33 -19.84
N THR A 461 18.22 26.72 -18.60
CA THR A 461 17.21 26.92 -17.54
C THR A 461 16.12 27.91 -17.97
N VAL A 462 16.50 29.05 -18.56
CA VAL A 462 15.54 30.07 -19.01
C VAL A 462 14.67 29.56 -20.17
N LEU A 463 15.25 28.81 -21.10
CA LEU A 463 14.52 28.29 -22.26
C LEU A 463 13.54 27.17 -21.87
N GLU A 464 13.97 26.27 -20.99
CA GLU A 464 13.21 25.07 -20.62
C GLU A 464 12.19 25.35 -19.52
N SER A 465 12.60 26.05 -18.46
CA SER A 465 11.87 26.09 -17.19
C SER A 465 11.19 27.41 -16.87
N ALA A 466 11.60 28.54 -17.48
CA ALA A 466 10.99 29.82 -17.15
C ALA A 466 9.55 29.94 -17.69
N GLU A 467 8.69 30.67 -16.98
CA GLU A 467 7.35 31.02 -17.44
C GLU A 467 7.38 31.81 -18.76
N LEU A 468 6.47 31.49 -19.69
CA LEU A 468 6.37 32.12 -21.02
C LEU A 468 6.38 33.65 -20.96
N ALA A 469 5.71 34.24 -19.97
CA ALA A 469 5.63 35.69 -19.79
C ALA A 469 6.99 36.35 -19.44
N ARG A 470 7.88 35.63 -18.77
CA ARG A 470 9.19 36.15 -18.32
C ARG A 470 10.32 35.83 -19.30
N ARG A 471 10.14 34.80 -20.14
CA ARG A 471 11.16 34.32 -21.08
C ARG A 471 11.82 35.41 -21.92
N PRO A 472 11.11 36.38 -22.53
CA PRO A 472 11.78 37.40 -23.35
C PRO A 472 12.75 38.29 -22.57
N ALA A 473 12.35 38.71 -21.36
CA ALA A 473 13.18 39.56 -20.51
C ALA A 473 14.41 38.78 -19.98
N LEU A 474 14.21 37.55 -19.56
CA LEU A 474 15.29 36.67 -19.11
C LEU A 474 16.25 36.33 -20.26
N ALA A 475 15.75 36.02 -21.45
CA ALA A 475 16.58 35.77 -22.62
C ALA A 475 17.44 36.98 -23.00
N SER A 476 16.88 38.20 -22.93
CA SER A 476 17.64 39.44 -23.14
C SER A 476 18.73 39.64 -22.09
N TRP A 477 18.46 39.32 -20.82
CA TRP A 477 19.47 39.35 -19.76
C TRP A 477 20.58 38.31 -19.99
N VAL A 478 20.24 37.06 -20.28
CA VAL A 478 21.21 36.01 -20.58
C VAL A 478 22.08 36.36 -21.78
N TRP A 479 21.49 36.93 -22.84
CA TRP A 479 22.24 37.38 -24.01
C TRP A 479 23.27 38.46 -23.66
N ARG A 480 22.90 39.44 -22.83
CA ARG A 480 23.85 40.45 -22.33
C ARG A 480 24.97 39.84 -21.50
N MET A 481 24.64 38.92 -20.59
CA MET A 481 25.63 38.21 -19.77
C MET A 481 26.61 37.42 -20.66
N ARG A 482 26.10 36.72 -21.68
CA ARG A 482 26.92 35.98 -22.65
C ARG A 482 27.86 36.90 -23.43
N ALA A 483 27.35 38.01 -23.95
CA ALA A 483 28.17 38.99 -24.67
C ALA A 483 29.32 39.54 -23.79
N ARG A 484 29.08 39.77 -22.50
CA ARG A 484 30.14 40.19 -21.56
C ARG A 484 31.19 39.11 -21.32
N VAL A 485 30.78 37.85 -21.19
CA VAL A 485 31.70 36.72 -21.00
C VAL A 485 32.56 36.47 -22.25
N ASP A 486 31.96 36.57 -23.43
CA ASP A 486 32.68 36.38 -24.71
C ASP A 486 33.62 37.56 -25.02
N ALA A 487 33.32 38.79 -24.57
CA ALA A 487 34.19 39.96 -24.75
C ALA A 487 35.44 39.98 -23.85
N ARG A 488 35.53 39.08 -22.85
CA ARG A 488 36.69 38.92 -21.95
C ARG A 488 37.62 37.77 -22.38
N LEU A 489 37.39 37.19 -23.56
CA LEU A 489 38.36 36.36 -24.29
C LEU A 489 39.50 37.22 -24.83
#